data_AF-B0XC24-F1
#
_entry.id   AF-B0XC24-F1
#
_cell.length_a   1.000
_cell.length_b   1.000
_cell.length_c   1.000
_cell.angle_alpha   90.00
_cell.angle_beta   90.00
_cell.angle_gamma   90.00
#
_symmetry.space_group_name_H-M   'P 1'
#
loop_
_entity.id
_entity.type
_entity.pdbx_description
1 polymer ?
#
loop_
_entity_poly.entity_id
_entity_poly.type
_entity_poly.pdbx_seq_one_letter_code
_entity_poly.pdbx_strand_id
1 'polypeptide(L)'
;MVYDSEIQYLESRSREQQEQLDAITQEISKTDALYRAGAEQLQTLQYVEEEGELVRQQEKTLKSEITLLRSKLANCETELLQCKNKIRLLMDEIQVEQRKYCRQYDPNHRAQLERNLMSEVDRIQLEIDLAIQSTDQASKTTEKLKSEVAHIEGNIADKKKQVEQLVHEMKEVNLQSLASVAPADEVRHLLEVGSVKPGSTRRMIGSPRQLENAVPTSKNPHGVWV
;
A
#
# COMPACT_ATOMS: atom_id res chain seq x y z
N MET A 1 137.41 56.13 -7.72
CA MET A 1 136.64 56.71 -6.61
C MET A 1 135.24 57.15 -7.00
N VAL A 2 135.01 58.08 -7.95
CA VAL A 2 133.62 58.49 -8.33
C VAL A 2 132.83 57.37 -9.03
N TYR A 3 133.48 56.58 -9.88
CA TYR A 3 132.82 55.46 -10.57
C TYR A 3 132.51 54.28 -9.64
N ASP A 4 133.35 54.03 -8.62
CA ASP A 4 133.17 52.92 -7.68
C ASP A 4 131.95 53.14 -6.77
N SER A 5 131.69 54.38 -6.34
CA SER A 5 130.50 54.73 -5.57
C SER A 5 129.21 54.62 -6.39
N GLU A 6 129.26 54.96 -7.68
CA GLU A 6 128.10 54.85 -8.57
C GLU A 6 127.77 53.38 -8.87
N ILE A 7 128.79 52.54 -9.11
CA ILE A 7 128.61 51.10 -9.29
C ILE A 7 127.98 50.48 -8.04
N GLN A 8 128.49 50.79 -6.85
CA GLN A 8 127.93 50.30 -5.59
C GLN A 8 126.47 50.73 -5.39
N TYR A 9 126.14 51.98 -5.71
CA TYR A 9 124.76 52.48 -5.66
C TYR A 9 123.83 51.72 -6.62
N LEU A 10 124.27 51.51 -7.88
CA LEU A 10 123.50 50.77 -8.88
C LEU A 10 123.32 49.30 -8.51
N GLU A 11 124.34 48.65 -7.94
CA GLU A 11 124.26 47.28 -7.43
C GLU A 11 123.30 47.15 -6.25
N SER A 12 123.36 48.09 -5.29
CA SER A 12 122.40 48.16 -4.17
C SER A 12 120.97 48.37 -4.66
N ARG A 13 120.75 49.32 -5.56
CA ARG A 13 119.42 49.58 -6.15
C ARG A 13 118.89 48.40 -6.96
N SER A 14 119.76 47.72 -7.71
CA SER A 14 119.40 46.51 -8.47
C SER A 14 119.00 45.37 -7.52
N ARG A 15 119.74 45.18 -6.41
CA ARG A 15 119.39 44.21 -5.37
C ARG A 15 118.05 44.51 -4.71
N GLU A 16 117.81 45.77 -4.34
CA GLU A 16 116.52 46.19 -3.77
C GLU A 16 115.37 45.98 -4.77
N GLN A 17 115.58 46.26 -6.06
CA GLN A 17 114.59 45.99 -7.10
C GLN A 17 114.34 44.48 -7.27
N GLN A 18 115.37 43.65 -7.18
CA GLN A 18 115.22 42.20 -7.23
C GLN A 18 114.43 41.67 -6.03
N GLU A 19 114.72 42.14 -4.82
CA GLU A 19 113.97 41.78 -3.60
C GLU A 19 112.50 42.20 -3.70
N GLN A 20 112.21 43.38 -4.27
CA GLN A 20 110.84 43.82 -4.54
C GLN A 20 110.12 42.94 -5.56
N LEU A 21 110.80 42.56 -6.65
CA LEU A 21 110.23 41.66 -7.65
C LEU A 21 109.96 40.27 -7.09
N ASP A 22 110.85 39.74 -6.25
CA ASP A 22 110.68 38.46 -5.58
C ASP A 22 109.48 38.49 -4.60
N ALA A 23 109.34 39.58 -3.83
CA ALA A 23 108.20 39.78 -2.95
C ALA A 23 106.86 39.85 -3.72
N ILE A 24 106.82 40.61 -4.83
CA ILE A 24 105.64 40.68 -5.70
C ILE A 24 105.31 39.29 -6.28
N THR A 25 106.32 38.54 -6.71
CA THR A 25 106.12 37.18 -7.26
C THR A 25 105.56 36.22 -6.22
N GLN A 26 106.00 36.33 -4.96
CA GLN A 26 105.44 35.57 -3.85
C GLN A 26 103.98 35.98 -3.56
N GLU A 27 103.65 37.27 -3.58
CA GLU A 27 102.27 37.74 -3.42
C GLU A 27 101.36 37.27 -4.55
N ILE A 28 101.82 37.29 -5.80
CA ILE A 28 101.07 36.74 -6.94
C ILE A 28 100.81 35.25 -6.73
N SER A 29 101.83 34.48 -6.36
CA SER A 29 101.69 33.03 -6.12
C SER A 29 100.71 32.72 -4.99
N LYS A 30 100.74 33.52 -3.92
CA LYS A 30 99.79 33.41 -2.80
C LYS A 30 98.38 33.76 -3.26
N THR A 31 98.21 34.82 -4.05
CA THR A 31 96.92 35.26 -4.59
C THR A 31 96.32 34.21 -5.52
N ASP A 32 97.14 33.61 -6.40
CA ASP A 32 96.71 32.53 -7.29
C ASP A 32 96.27 31.28 -6.51
N ALA A 33 96.99 30.92 -5.45
CA ALA A 33 96.61 29.80 -4.59
C ALA A 33 95.26 30.07 -3.89
N LEU A 34 95.05 31.29 -3.39
CA LEU A 34 93.78 31.71 -2.81
C LEU A 34 92.65 31.70 -3.84
N TYR A 35 92.90 32.14 -5.06
CA TYR A 35 91.92 32.14 -6.14
C TYR A 35 91.47 30.72 -6.50
N ARG A 36 92.42 29.78 -6.64
CA ARG A 36 92.10 28.37 -6.92
C ARG A 36 91.29 27.74 -5.79
N ALA A 37 91.70 27.95 -4.54
CA ALA A 37 90.96 27.46 -3.38
C ALA A 37 89.54 28.05 -3.32
N GLY A 38 89.39 29.35 -3.63
CA GLY A 38 88.08 30.00 -3.71
C GLY A 38 87.19 29.44 -4.81
N ALA A 39 87.76 29.11 -5.98
CA ALA A 39 87.03 28.49 -7.08
C ALA A 39 86.50 27.09 -6.71
N GLU A 40 87.32 26.27 -6.04
CA GLU A 40 86.90 24.95 -5.55
C GLU A 40 85.79 25.05 -4.48
N GLN A 41 85.88 26.04 -3.58
CA GLN A 41 84.83 26.30 -2.59
C GLN A 41 83.52 26.73 -3.24
N LEU A 42 83.56 27.60 -4.26
CA LEU A 42 82.37 28.02 -5.01
C LEU A 42 81.72 26.84 -5.74
N GLN A 43 82.51 25.96 -6.35
CA GLN A 43 81.99 24.76 -6.98
C GLN A 43 81.31 23.84 -5.95
N THR A 44 81.91 23.67 -4.77
CA THR A 44 81.33 22.87 -3.69
C THR A 44 80.01 23.46 -3.20
N LEU A 45 79.95 24.79 -3.06
CA LEU A 45 78.73 25.49 -2.65
C LEU A 45 77.60 25.27 -3.66
N GLN A 46 77.90 25.34 -4.97
CA GLN A 46 76.91 25.09 -6.02
C GLN A 46 76.28 23.70 -5.89
N TYR A 47 77.09 22.65 -5.66
CA TYR A 47 76.56 21.30 -5.47
C TYR A 47 75.62 21.21 -4.26
N VAL A 48 75.98 21.86 -3.15
CA VAL A 48 75.14 21.89 -1.94
C VAL A 48 73.82 22.63 -2.19
N GLU A 49 73.85 23.71 -2.98
CA GLU A 49 72.63 24.44 -3.37
C GLU A 49 71.70 23.58 -4.24
N GLU A 50 72.26 22.84 -5.20
CA GLU A 50 71.51 21.90 -6.05
C GLU A 50 70.89 20.76 -5.22
N GLU A 51 71.63 20.16 -4.29
CA GLU A 51 71.10 19.16 -3.36
C GLU A 51 69.99 19.75 -2.47
N GLY A 52 70.16 20.99 -2.00
CA GLY A 52 69.15 21.69 -1.20
C GLY A 52 67.86 21.97 -1.98
N GLU A 53 67.93 22.21 -3.28
CA GLU A 53 66.75 22.34 -4.14
C GLU A 53 66.05 20.99 -4.34
N LEU A 54 66.82 19.92 -4.57
CA LEU A 54 66.29 18.56 -4.70
C LEU A 54 65.54 18.11 -3.44
N VAL A 55 66.14 18.34 -2.26
CA VAL A 55 65.51 18.03 -0.97
C VAL A 55 64.21 18.82 -0.78
N ARG A 56 64.18 20.10 -1.14
CA ARG A 56 62.95 20.92 -1.08
C ARG A 56 61.85 20.41 -2.02
N GLN A 57 62.21 19.91 -3.20
CA GLN A 57 61.23 19.31 -4.11
C GLN A 57 60.67 18.00 -3.53
N GLN A 58 61.54 17.13 -3.00
CA GLN A 58 61.12 15.89 -2.33
C GLN A 58 60.20 16.19 -1.13
N GLU A 59 60.52 17.21 -0.33
CA GLU A 59 59.67 17.64 0.79
C GLU A 59 58.26 18.05 0.32
N LYS A 60 58.16 18.80 -0.79
CA LYS A 60 56.86 19.18 -1.38
C LYS A 60 56.08 17.97 -1.88
N THR A 61 56.74 17.01 -2.51
CA THR A 61 56.12 15.76 -2.98
C THR A 61 55.59 14.97 -1.79
N LEU A 62 56.40 14.74 -0.76
CA LEU A 62 55.99 14.01 0.44
C LEU A 62 54.83 14.70 1.17
N LYS A 63 54.82 16.03 1.26
CA LYS A 63 53.68 16.78 1.83
C LYS A 63 52.39 16.55 1.05
N SER A 64 52.48 16.50 -0.28
CA SER A 64 51.33 16.24 -1.15
C SER A 64 50.83 14.80 -0.99
N GLU A 65 51.73 13.83 -0.91
CA GLU A 65 51.40 12.42 -0.64
C GLU A 65 50.74 12.23 0.72
N ILE A 66 51.26 12.86 1.78
CA ILE A 66 50.65 12.83 3.12
C ILE A 66 49.21 13.36 3.07
N THR A 67 48.99 14.46 2.34
CA THR A 67 47.65 15.05 2.20
C THR A 67 46.70 14.11 1.47
N LEU A 68 47.17 13.48 0.38
CA LEU A 68 46.39 12.49 -0.37
C LEU A 68 46.05 11.27 0.49
N LEU A 69 47.02 10.74 1.24
CA LEU A 69 46.81 9.58 2.12
C LEU A 69 45.82 9.89 3.24
N ARG A 70 45.88 11.10 3.84
CA ARG A 70 44.89 11.55 4.82
C ARG A 70 43.48 11.60 4.22
N SER A 71 43.34 12.11 3.00
CA SER A 71 42.05 12.13 2.30
C SER A 71 41.52 10.71 2.01
N LYS A 72 42.39 9.80 1.57
CA LYS A 72 42.02 8.40 1.33
C LYS A 72 41.59 7.70 2.61
N LEU A 73 42.30 7.92 3.72
CA LEU A 73 41.95 7.37 5.03
C LEU A 73 40.55 7.84 5.47
N ALA A 74 40.28 9.14 5.42
CA ALA A 74 38.97 9.70 5.78
C ALA A 74 37.83 9.12 4.92
N ASN A 75 38.08 8.87 3.63
CA ASN A 75 37.11 8.21 2.76
C ASN A 75 36.84 6.77 3.20
N CYS A 76 37.90 5.99 3.47
CA CYS A 76 37.75 4.61 3.95
C CYS A 76 37.03 4.54 5.31
N GLU A 77 37.29 5.47 6.23
CA GLU A 77 36.58 5.55 7.51
C GLU A 77 35.07 5.79 7.30
N THR A 78 34.72 6.64 6.33
CA THR A 78 33.32 6.91 5.97
C THR A 78 32.65 5.68 5.36
N GLU A 79 33.29 5.00 4.41
CA GLU A 79 32.79 3.76 3.81
C GLU A 79 32.61 2.65 4.85
N LEU A 80 33.57 2.51 5.78
CA LEU A 80 33.49 1.54 6.87
C LEU A 80 32.28 1.81 7.78
N LEU A 81 32.04 3.08 8.12
CA LEU A 81 30.88 3.48 8.92
C LEU A 81 29.56 3.16 8.19
N GLN A 82 29.50 3.41 6.89
CA GLN A 82 28.33 3.07 6.06
C GLN A 82 28.10 1.55 6.03
N CYS A 83 29.15 0.75 5.82
CA CYS A 83 29.08 -0.71 5.86
C CYS A 83 28.60 -1.23 7.22
N LYS A 84 29.13 -0.68 8.33
CA LYS A 84 28.69 -1.03 9.69
C LYS A 84 27.20 -0.76 9.89
N ASN A 85 26.72 0.40 9.44
CA ASN A 85 25.30 0.76 9.53
C ASN A 85 24.43 -0.18 8.68
N LYS A 86 24.87 -0.53 7.47
CA LYS A 86 24.17 -1.49 6.60
C LYS A 86 24.06 -2.87 7.24
N ILE A 87 25.16 -3.37 7.82
CA ILE A 87 25.16 -4.66 8.54
C ILE A 87 24.16 -4.64 9.69
N ARG A 88 24.13 -3.55 10.48
CA ARG A 88 23.16 -3.41 11.58
C ARG A 88 21.71 -3.49 11.08
N LEU A 89 21.36 -2.74 10.04
CA LEU A 89 20.01 -2.76 9.48
C LEU A 89 19.62 -4.15 8.96
N LEU A 90 20.52 -4.82 8.25
CA LEU A 90 20.28 -6.18 7.76
C LEU A 90 20.10 -7.18 8.92
N MET A 91 20.86 -7.04 10.00
CA MET A 91 20.66 -7.86 11.20
C MET A 91 19.29 -7.64 11.83
N ASP A 92 18.84 -6.38 11.93
CA ASP A 92 17.51 -6.04 12.45
C ASP A 92 16.40 -6.66 11.57
N GLU A 93 16.53 -6.57 10.25
CA GLU A 93 15.62 -7.20 9.28
C GLU A 93 15.57 -8.72 9.43
N ILE A 94 16.73 -9.38 9.55
CA ILE A 94 16.83 -10.83 9.77
C ILE A 94 16.14 -11.22 11.08
N GLN A 95 16.32 -10.46 12.17
CA GLN A 95 15.65 -10.74 13.45
C GLN A 95 14.13 -10.57 13.37
N VAL A 96 13.64 -9.57 12.62
CA VAL A 96 12.20 -9.42 12.36
C VAL A 96 11.68 -10.63 11.59
N GLU A 97 12.40 -11.06 10.54
CA GLU A 97 11.96 -12.16 9.69
C GLU A 97 12.02 -13.51 10.42
N GLN A 98 13.05 -13.75 11.23
CA GLN A 98 13.12 -14.93 12.11
C GLN A 98 11.95 -14.97 13.10
N ARG A 99 11.56 -13.83 13.70
CA ARG A 99 10.39 -13.79 14.59
C ARG A 99 9.10 -14.11 13.86
N LYS A 100 8.91 -13.63 12.63
CA LYS A 100 7.75 -14.00 11.80
C LYS A 100 7.77 -15.48 11.46
N TYR A 101 8.91 -16.01 11.05
CA TYR A 101 9.09 -17.42 10.73
C TYR A 101 8.76 -18.30 11.95
N CYS A 102 9.30 -17.99 13.13
CA CYS A 102 8.97 -18.71 14.35
C CYS A 102 7.48 -18.65 14.69
N ARG A 103 6.80 -17.51 14.50
CA ARG A 103 5.35 -17.41 14.76
C ARG A 103 4.51 -18.21 13.75
N GLN A 104 4.89 -18.20 12.47
CA GLN A 104 4.16 -18.91 11.43
C GLN A 104 4.36 -20.43 11.51
N TYR A 105 5.56 -20.86 11.90
CA TYR A 105 5.93 -22.27 11.99
C TYR A 105 5.88 -22.82 13.42
N ASP A 106 5.43 -22.04 14.41
CA ASP A 106 5.13 -22.55 15.74
C ASP A 106 4.08 -23.67 15.60
N PRO A 107 4.45 -24.93 15.89
CA PRO A 107 3.54 -26.06 15.74
C PRO A 107 2.27 -25.88 16.56
N ASN A 108 2.36 -25.20 17.71
CA ASN A 108 1.20 -24.94 18.56
C ASN A 108 0.26 -23.92 17.92
N HIS A 109 0.80 -22.85 17.31
CA HIS A 109 -0.01 -21.85 16.61
C HIS A 109 -0.70 -22.46 15.39
N ARG A 110 0.03 -23.25 14.60
CA ARG A 110 -0.52 -23.94 13.44
C ARG A 110 -1.59 -24.96 13.83
N ALA A 111 -1.34 -25.79 14.85
CA ALA A 111 -2.31 -26.76 15.35
C ALA A 111 -3.56 -26.07 15.94
N GLN A 112 -3.40 -24.94 16.62
CA GLN A 112 -4.53 -24.17 17.12
C GLN A 112 -5.37 -23.58 15.99
N LEU A 113 -4.73 -23.02 14.95
CA LEU A 113 -5.41 -22.51 13.78
C LEU A 113 -6.19 -23.62 13.05
N GLU A 114 -5.58 -24.79 12.88
CA GLU A 114 -6.22 -25.96 12.27
C GLU A 114 -7.43 -26.43 13.07
N ARG A 115 -7.33 -26.50 14.41
CA ARG A 115 -8.49 -26.81 15.29
C ARG A 115 -9.62 -25.79 15.16
N ASN A 116 -9.28 -24.50 15.11
CA ASN A 116 -10.28 -23.43 14.95
C ASN A 116 -11.01 -23.56 13.61
N LEU A 117 -10.26 -23.85 12.53
CA LEU A 117 -10.84 -24.05 11.20
C LEU A 117 -11.72 -25.31 11.16
N MET A 118 -11.29 -26.42 11.77
CA MET A 118 -12.12 -27.63 11.88
C MET A 118 -13.42 -27.35 12.64
N SER A 119 -13.35 -26.66 13.78
CA SER A 119 -14.54 -26.30 14.56
C SER A 119 -15.50 -25.41 13.77
N GLU A 120 -14.99 -24.53 12.92
CA GLU A 120 -15.82 -23.66 12.08
C GLU A 120 -16.48 -24.44 10.94
N VAL A 121 -15.76 -25.41 10.36
CA VAL A 121 -16.32 -26.35 9.38
C VAL A 121 -17.46 -27.17 10.00
N ASP A 122 -17.26 -27.71 11.21
CA ASP A 122 -18.29 -28.48 11.92
C ASP A 122 -19.52 -27.62 12.23
N ARG A 123 -19.32 -26.36 12.62
CA ARG A 123 -20.38 -25.39 12.87
C ARG A 123 -21.18 -25.10 11.60
N ILE A 124 -20.50 -24.83 10.48
CA ILE A 124 -21.14 -24.59 9.18
C ILE A 124 -21.90 -25.84 8.71
N GLN A 125 -21.36 -27.03 8.93
CA GLN A 125 -22.03 -28.28 8.57
C GLN A 125 -23.34 -28.45 9.36
N LEU A 126 -23.34 -28.15 10.66
CA LEU A 126 -24.55 -28.15 11.48
C LEU A 126 -25.60 -27.15 10.96
N GLU A 127 -25.17 -25.94 10.58
CA GLU A 127 -26.06 -24.92 10.00
C GLU A 127 -26.68 -25.39 8.67
N ILE A 128 -25.89 -26.06 7.82
CA ILE A 128 -26.37 -26.67 6.57
C ILE A 128 -27.43 -27.74 6.87
N ASP A 129 -27.15 -28.66 7.79
CA ASP A 129 -28.08 -29.75 8.13
C ASP A 129 -29.40 -29.20 8.68
N LEU A 130 -29.35 -28.18 9.53
CA LEU A 130 -30.53 -27.49 10.03
C LEU A 130 -31.31 -26.79 8.92
N ALA A 131 -30.63 -26.14 7.98
CA ALA A 131 -31.27 -25.49 6.84
C ALA A 131 -31.94 -26.52 5.91
N ILE A 132 -31.33 -27.68 5.68
CA ILE A 132 -31.92 -28.79 4.93
C ILE A 132 -33.19 -29.28 5.63
N GLN A 133 -33.13 -29.56 6.94
CA GLN A 133 -34.30 -30.02 7.71
C GLN A 133 -35.44 -29.00 7.69
N SER A 134 -35.11 -27.71 7.84
CA SER A 134 -36.09 -26.63 7.74
C SER A 134 -36.74 -26.58 6.35
N THR A 135 -35.96 -26.77 5.30
CA THR A 135 -36.44 -26.79 3.90
C THR A 135 -37.37 -27.99 3.67
N ASP A 136 -37.02 -29.18 4.15
CA ASP A 136 -37.86 -30.37 4.06
C ASP A 136 -39.20 -30.20 4.79
N GLN A 137 -39.18 -29.56 5.97
CA GLN A 137 -40.41 -29.25 6.71
C GLN A 137 -41.29 -28.25 5.98
N ALA A 138 -40.70 -27.21 5.38
CA ALA A 138 -41.41 -26.24 4.55
C ALA A 138 -42.01 -26.91 3.30
N SER A 139 -41.27 -27.82 2.66
CA SER A 139 -41.73 -28.60 1.52
C SER A 139 -42.95 -29.47 1.87
N LYS A 140 -42.87 -30.24 2.97
CA LYS A 140 -44.00 -31.06 3.47
C LYS A 140 -45.24 -30.22 3.78
N THR A 141 -45.05 -29.05 4.38
CA THR A 141 -46.16 -28.11 4.65
C THR A 141 -46.77 -27.60 3.35
N THR A 142 -45.94 -27.27 2.37
CA THR A 142 -46.38 -26.82 1.04
C THR A 142 -47.18 -27.90 0.32
N GLU A 143 -46.74 -29.16 0.36
CA GLU A 143 -47.46 -30.30 -0.23
C GLU A 143 -48.84 -30.52 0.43
N LYS A 144 -48.93 -30.41 1.76
CA LYS A 144 -50.20 -30.49 2.49
C LYS A 144 -51.16 -29.36 2.10
N LEU A 145 -50.67 -28.12 2.07
CA LEU A 145 -51.48 -26.99 1.65
C LEU A 145 -51.96 -27.15 0.20
N LYS A 146 -51.11 -27.66 -0.69
CA LYS A 146 -51.48 -27.94 -2.08
C LYS A 146 -52.59 -28.98 -2.18
N SER A 147 -52.56 -30.04 -1.37
CA SER A 147 -53.63 -31.05 -1.37
C SER A 147 -54.94 -30.53 -0.77
N GLU A 148 -54.87 -29.72 0.28
CA GLU A 148 -56.04 -29.04 0.86
C GLU A 148 -56.68 -28.06 -0.13
N VAL A 149 -55.88 -27.24 -0.82
CA VAL A 149 -56.36 -26.33 -1.87
C VAL A 149 -57.05 -27.12 -2.99
N ALA A 150 -56.41 -28.17 -3.51
CA ALA A 150 -57.00 -29.01 -4.55
C ALA A 150 -58.33 -29.65 -4.08
N HIS A 151 -58.43 -30.06 -2.82
CA HIS A 151 -59.67 -30.58 -2.24
C HIS A 151 -60.78 -29.52 -2.17
N ILE A 152 -60.45 -28.31 -1.72
CA ILE A 152 -61.40 -27.19 -1.64
C ILE A 152 -61.85 -26.77 -3.05
N GLU A 153 -60.94 -26.68 -4.02
CA GLU A 153 -61.26 -26.39 -5.42
C GLU A 153 -62.23 -27.43 -6.01
N GLY A 154 -62.01 -28.72 -5.73
CA GLY A 154 -62.95 -29.78 -6.09
C GLY A 154 -64.33 -29.58 -5.48
N ASN A 155 -64.41 -29.32 -4.17
CA ASN A 155 -65.68 -29.06 -3.48
C ASN A 155 -66.40 -27.82 -4.04
N ILE A 156 -65.66 -26.76 -4.39
CA ILE A 156 -66.21 -25.55 -5.03
C ILE A 156 -66.77 -25.88 -6.41
N ALA A 157 -66.06 -26.66 -7.22
CA ALA A 157 -66.51 -27.06 -8.55
C ALA A 157 -67.81 -27.88 -8.48
N ASP A 158 -67.90 -28.83 -7.55
CA ASP A 158 -69.10 -29.63 -7.31
C ASP A 158 -70.27 -28.76 -6.85
N LYS A 159 -70.02 -27.81 -5.93
CA LYS A 159 -71.04 -26.86 -5.48
C LYS A 159 -71.52 -25.95 -6.60
N LYS A 160 -70.61 -25.48 -7.47
CA LYS A 160 -70.97 -24.69 -8.64
C LYS A 160 -71.88 -25.48 -9.59
N LYS A 161 -71.57 -26.75 -9.85
CA LYS A 161 -72.42 -27.64 -10.66
C LYS A 161 -73.80 -27.85 -10.06
N GLN A 162 -73.89 -28.05 -8.73
CA GLN A 162 -75.19 -28.14 -8.03
C GLN A 162 -76.00 -26.85 -8.17
N VAL A 163 -75.36 -25.68 -8.04
CA VAL A 163 -76.02 -24.38 -8.24
C VAL A 163 -76.51 -24.22 -9.69
N GLU A 164 -75.69 -24.57 -10.67
CA GLU A 164 -76.09 -24.54 -12.09
C GLU A 164 -77.29 -25.45 -12.38
N GLN A 165 -77.33 -26.65 -11.79
CA GLN A 165 -78.47 -27.56 -11.86
C GLN A 165 -79.74 -26.95 -11.25
N LEU A 166 -79.64 -26.43 -10.01
CA LEU A 166 -80.76 -25.76 -9.35
C LEU A 166 -81.27 -24.55 -10.14
N VAL A 167 -80.37 -23.77 -10.76
CA VAL A 167 -80.75 -22.65 -11.64
C VAL A 167 -81.49 -23.16 -12.88
N HIS A 168 -81.08 -24.28 -13.46
CA HIS A 168 -81.77 -24.89 -14.60
C HIS A 168 -83.16 -25.39 -14.21
N GLU A 169 -83.26 -26.17 -13.13
CA GLU A 169 -84.53 -26.67 -12.57
C GLU A 169 -85.48 -25.50 -12.23
N MET A 170 -84.97 -24.44 -11.59
CA MET A 170 -85.76 -23.25 -11.27
C MET A 170 -86.26 -22.54 -12.54
N LYS A 171 -85.44 -22.45 -13.59
CA LYS A 171 -85.86 -21.89 -14.88
C LYS A 171 -86.95 -22.74 -15.53
N GLU A 172 -86.84 -24.07 -15.49
CA GLU A 172 -87.86 -24.97 -16.02
C GLU A 172 -89.19 -24.84 -15.27
N VAL A 173 -89.16 -24.83 -13.94
CA VAL A 173 -90.35 -24.63 -13.10
C VAL A 173 -90.99 -23.26 -13.37
N ASN A 174 -90.19 -22.21 -13.51
CA ASN A 174 -90.70 -20.88 -13.85
C ASN A 174 -91.33 -20.83 -15.25
N LEU A 175 -90.72 -21.46 -16.26
CA LEU A 175 -91.27 -21.55 -17.62
C LEU A 175 -92.57 -22.37 -17.66
N GLN A 176 -92.63 -23.50 -16.97
CA GLN A 176 -93.85 -24.30 -16.82
C GLN A 176 -94.97 -23.49 -16.14
N SER A 177 -94.64 -22.71 -15.11
CA SER A 177 -95.58 -21.82 -14.43
C SER A 177 -96.09 -20.67 -15.32
N LEU A 178 -95.24 -20.12 -16.19
CA LEU A 178 -95.63 -19.11 -17.18
C LEU A 178 -96.42 -19.71 -18.36
N ALA A 179 -96.18 -20.98 -18.71
CA ALA A 179 -96.94 -21.68 -19.73
C ALA A 179 -98.33 -22.12 -19.26
N SER A 180 -98.55 -22.27 -17.94
CA SER A 180 -99.83 -22.67 -17.34
C SER A 180 -100.76 -21.50 -16.99
N VAL A 181 -100.32 -20.25 -17.16
CA VAL A 181 -101.12 -19.02 -17.02
C VAL A 181 -100.96 -18.22 -18.32
N ALA A 182 -101.86 -18.14 -19.30
CA ALA A 182 -103.24 -18.59 -19.53
C ALA A 182 -103.54 -18.38 -21.06
N PRO A 183 -104.68 -18.83 -21.63
CA PRO A 183 -105.35 -18.03 -22.65
C PRO A 183 -105.81 -16.70 -22.03
N ALA A 184 -105.72 -15.65 -22.84
CA ALA A 184 -105.99 -14.26 -22.48
C ALA A 184 -107.39 -14.07 -21.87
N ASP A 185 -107.46 -13.67 -20.59
CA ASP A 185 -108.51 -12.75 -20.07
C ASP A 185 -108.21 -12.22 -18.66
N GLU A 186 -107.28 -12.80 -17.89
CA GLU A 186 -106.97 -12.36 -16.51
C GLU A 186 -105.74 -11.45 -16.35
N VAL A 187 -105.13 -10.98 -17.45
CA VAL A 187 -103.94 -10.10 -17.39
C VAL A 187 -104.28 -8.67 -16.94
N ARG A 188 -105.56 -8.29 -16.91
CA ARG A 188 -105.96 -6.91 -16.55
C ARG A 188 -105.89 -6.58 -15.05
N HIS A 189 -105.90 -7.56 -14.15
CA HIS A 189 -106.00 -7.27 -12.71
C HIS A 189 -104.68 -7.33 -11.92
N LEU A 190 -103.61 -7.87 -12.50
CA LEU A 190 -102.29 -7.95 -11.83
C LEU A 190 -101.37 -6.76 -12.11
N LEU A 191 -101.75 -5.86 -13.02
CA LEU A 191 -100.95 -4.68 -13.38
C LEU A 191 -101.18 -3.46 -12.46
N GLU A 192 -102.13 -3.52 -11.51
CA GLU A 192 -102.56 -2.31 -10.79
C GLU A 192 -102.21 -2.22 -9.29
N VAL A 193 -101.53 -3.21 -8.72
CA VAL A 193 -101.07 -3.09 -7.31
C VAL A 193 -99.62 -3.50 -7.18
N GLY A 194 -98.74 -2.50 -7.19
CA GLY A 194 -97.37 -2.69 -6.70
C GLY A 194 -96.30 -1.91 -7.45
N SER A 195 -96.50 -0.62 -7.67
CA SER A 195 -95.45 0.29 -8.10
C SER A 195 -94.29 0.29 -7.09
N VAL A 196 -93.23 -0.47 -7.35
CA VAL A 196 -91.96 -0.26 -6.67
C VAL A 196 -91.27 0.88 -7.39
N LYS A 197 -91.28 2.06 -6.76
CA LYS A 197 -90.61 3.27 -7.25
C LYS A 197 -89.16 2.95 -7.69
N PRO A 198 -88.73 3.40 -8.89
CA PRO A 198 -87.33 3.39 -9.26
C PRO A 198 -86.54 4.25 -8.25
N GLY A 199 -85.46 3.71 -7.69
CA GLY A 199 -84.51 4.49 -6.87
C GLY A 199 -84.47 4.20 -5.37
N SER A 200 -84.99 3.08 -4.88
CA SER A 200 -84.79 2.70 -3.47
C SER A 200 -83.43 2.05 -3.24
N THR A 201 -82.40 2.89 -3.22
CA THR A 201 -81.05 2.54 -2.77
C THR A 201 -81.09 2.21 -1.27
N ARG A 202 -80.72 0.98 -0.91
CA ARG A 202 -80.49 0.58 0.49
C ARG A 202 -79.34 1.45 1.02
N ARG A 203 -79.63 2.39 1.92
CA ARG A 203 -78.63 3.30 2.49
C ARG A 203 -77.59 2.48 3.25
N MET A 204 -76.32 2.55 2.86
CA MET A 204 -75.23 2.07 3.70
C MET A 204 -75.20 2.90 4.99
N ILE A 205 -75.20 2.23 6.14
CA ILE A 205 -74.98 2.88 7.43
C ILE A 205 -73.46 3.06 7.57
N GLY A 206 -72.98 4.28 7.34
CA GLY A 206 -71.57 4.66 7.45
C GLY A 206 -71.12 5.60 6.34
N SER A 207 -70.36 6.65 6.67
CA SER A 207 -69.82 7.58 5.66
C SER A 207 -68.60 6.95 4.99
N PRO A 208 -68.54 6.84 3.64
CA PRO A 208 -67.36 6.31 2.94
C PRO A 208 -66.04 7.00 3.30
N ARG A 209 -66.10 8.27 3.75
CA ARG A 209 -64.93 9.05 4.18
C ARG A 209 -64.32 8.61 5.52
N GLN A 210 -64.99 7.75 6.29
CA GLN A 210 -64.43 7.25 7.56
C GLN A 210 -63.29 6.23 7.34
N LEU A 211 -63.07 5.75 6.11
CA LEU A 211 -61.97 4.85 5.76
C LEU A 211 -60.69 5.60 5.31
N GLU A 212 -60.75 6.91 5.08
CA GLU A 212 -59.60 7.69 4.59
C GLU A 212 -58.55 7.97 5.68
N ASN A 213 -58.89 7.79 6.97
CA ASN A 213 -58.01 8.03 8.13
C ASN A 213 -57.61 6.75 8.90
N ALA A 214 -57.80 5.56 8.32
CA ALA A 214 -57.40 4.32 8.99
C ALA A 214 -55.86 4.24 9.06
N VAL A 215 -55.32 4.40 10.28
CA VAL A 215 -53.88 4.30 10.53
C VAL A 215 -53.44 2.83 10.37
N PRO A 216 -52.35 2.52 9.64
CA PRO A 216 -51.85 1.16 9.54
C PRO A 216 -51.43 0.65 10.92
N THR A 217 -52.22 -0.25 11.52
CA THR A 217 -51.81 -0.95 12.73
C THR A 217 -50.89 -2.09 12.33
N SER A 218 -49.58 -1.87 12.36
CA SER A 218 -48.54 -2.86 12.02
C SER A 218 -48.46 -4.06 12.98
N LYS A 219 -49.48 -4.29 13.81
CA LYS A 219 -49.59 -5.43 14.72
C LYS A 219 -51.02 -5.94 14.78
N ASN A 220 -51.38 -6.84 13.86
CA ASN A 220 -52.52 -7.74 14.06
C ASN A 220 -52.07 -9.20 13.85
N PRO A 221 -51.97 -10.03 14.92
CA PRO A 221 -51.50 -11.42 14.83
C PRO A 221 -52.51 -12.41 14.24
N HIS A 222 -53.74 -12.00 13.94
CA HIS A 222 -54.83 -12.91 13.55
C HIS A 222 -55.57 -12.47 12.26
N GLY A 223 -54.81 -11.91 11.30
CA GLY A 223 -55.26 -11.24 10.08
C GLY A 223 -56.60 -11.69 9.46
N VAL A 224 -57.70 -11.09 9.94
CA VAL A 224 -58.95 -10.94 9.20
C VAL A 224 -58.82 -9.62 8.43
N TRP A 225 -58.81 -9.71 7.11
CA TRP A 225 -58.81 -8.56 6.21
C TRP A 225 -60.26 -8.10 5.98
N VAL A 226 -60.47 -6.78 5.93
CA VAL A 226 -61.70 -6.16 5.44
C VAL A 226 -61.48 -5.76 3.99
#